data_AF-A0A5M8QHD3-F1
#
_entry.id   AF-A0A5M8QHD3-F1
#
_cell.length_a   1.000
_cell.length_b   1.000
_cell.length_c   1.000
_cell.angle_alpha   90.00
_cell.angle_beta   90.00
_cell.angle_gamma   90.00
#
_symmetry.space_group_name_H-M   'P 1'
#
loop_
_entity.id
_entity.type
_entity.pdbx_description
1 polymer ?
#
loop_
_entity_poly.entity_id
_entity_poly.type
_entity_poly.pdbx_seq_one_letter_code
_entity_poly.pdbx_strand_id
1 'polypeptide(L)'
;MLYHPFRKRVAQVCLTLVLMAGASCSTVAQKNENKKSQTWLQQHREASHTTVLLNNQKGVIPLQNLEQKIASVALEMPHAATFDSLLNKYSAVTAFPAAPYVQGGSFQPLLQELAPYQTVIVQLGASSLTDEKTLTFLKTLENRQQLVVAVFGKGSALAATASLTAPIIWSEKASAATANYAAQLVFGGVPALATLDDTFSPKFAKGQGFKTKAIRLKYSVPEEVGIRSGDLQASIDALVAEAIREQATPGAVVLVAKEGKVIFQKAYGAHTYDRTQATQISDIFDVASITKVSATTMAVMNLYDQQKLVLDSTYGFYVPSARNTDKAGILLKDLLLHQSGLPAGVHLPLGPKDVASTFSTNYPVKAGDSAFIRKEYFQEVVWPRMLNAKMGIPGKYVYADVGMYYLKEAVERQAHMRIDSFVASRFYQPLGMQTAGYLPLDRFPQSRIVPTEVDASLRKALLRGYVHDGGAARLGGISGHAGLFATANDLAILFQMMLNGGTYGGKRYLQPETVQLFTQKYSSLSRRGLGFDRWDPDSTQGYPSKLASPATYGHTGYTGTCVWVDPKNQLVYVFLSNRVHPKVSNKLISLKTRQRILDAIYTALPDAIVTPTVGK
;
A
#
# COMPACT_ATOMS: atom_id res chain seq x y z
N MET A 1 -17.95 27.92 -62.11
CA MET A 1 -17.94 28.06 -60.63
C MET A 1 -16.85 27.18 -60.04
N LEU A 2 -15.70 27.80 -59.80
CA LEU A 2 -14.49 27.22 -59.21
C LEU A 2 -14.58 27.30 -57.68
N TYR A 3 -14.96 26.24 -56.94
CA TYR A 3 -14.89 26.29 -55.45
C TYR A 3 -14.87 24.89 -54.76
N HIS A 4 -14.18 23.89 -55.33
CA HIS A 4 -14.13 22.54 -54.72
C HIS A 4 -12.75 21.94 -54.36
N PRO A 5 -11.59 22.38 -54.90
CA PRO A 5 -10.30 21.82 -54.47
C PRO A 5 -9.77 22.39 -53.13
N PHE A 6 -10.27 23.55 -52.70
CA PHE A 6 -9.71 24.27 -51.53
C PHE A 6 -10.17 23.69 -50.18
N ARG A 7 -11.41 23.19 -50.06
CA ARG A 7 -11.95 22.68 -48.78
C ARG A 7 -11.30 21.37 -48.32
N LYS A 8 -10.88 20.48 -49.23
CA LYS A 8 -10.19 19.23 -48.87
C LYS A 8 -8.75 19.47 -48.38
N ARG A 9 -8.01 20.43 -48.98
CA ARG A 9 -6.67 20.81 -48.51
C ARG A 9 -6.73 21.54 -47.16
N VAL A 10 -7.71 22.41 -46.92
CA VAL A 10 -7.87 23.11 -45.63
C VAL A 10 -8.24 22.13 -44.50
N ALA A 11 -9.12 21.16 -44.74
CA ALA A 11 -9.46 20.14 -43.73
C ALA A 11 -8.27 19.23 -43.37
N GLN A 12 -7.44 18.86 -44.35
CA GLN A 12 -6.26 18.02 -44.14
C GLN A 12 -5.12 18.80 -43.47
N VAL A 13 -4.95 20.09 -43.79
CA VAL A 13 -4.00 20.99 -43.11
C VAL A 13 -4.47 21.31 -41.68
N CYS A 14 -5.77 21.51 -41.44
CA CYS A 14 -6.32 21.68 -40.09
C CYS A 14 -6.17 20.42 -39.22
N LEU A 15 -6.40 19.23 -39.77
CA LEU A 15 -6.20 17.97 -39.02
C LEU A 15 -4.72 17.74 -38.69
N THR A 16 -3.81 18.08 -39.61
CA THR A 16 -2.36 17.99 -39.39
C THR A 16 -1.86 19.05 -38.40
N LEU A 17 -2.40 20.27 -38.44
CA LEU A 17 -2.11 21.34 -37.47
C LEU A 17 -2.66 21.02 -36.07
N VAL A 18 -3.84 20.39 -35.96
CA VAL A 18 -4.40 19.93 -34.67
C VAL A 18 -3.60 18.77 -34.09
N LEU A 19 -3.12 17.83 -34.92
CA LEU A 19 -2.22 16.76 -34.50
C LEU A 19 -0.82 17.28 -34.12
N MET A 20 -0.27 18.23 -34.87
CA MET A 20 1.00 18.89 -34.51
C MET A 20 0.89 19.79 -33.28
N ALA A 21 -0.24 20.49 -33.09
CA ALA A 21 -0.52 21.27 -31.88
C ALA A 21 -0.76 20.38 -30.65
N GLY A 22 -1.40 19.22 -30.83
CA GLY A 22 -1.56 18.22 -29.77
C GLY A 22 -0.23 17.56 -29.36
N ALA A 23 0.66 17.29 -30.33
CA ALA A 23 2.00 16.76 -30.08
C ALA A 23 2.97 17.82 -29.50
N SER A 24 2.87 19.09 -29.91
CA SER A 24 3.69 20.17 -29.35
C SER A 24 3.24 20.55 -27.94
N CYS A 25 1.94 20.55 -27.66
CA CYS A 25 1.41 20.84 -26.32
C CYS A 25 1.72 19.71 -25.32
N SER A 26 1.66 18.44 -25.76
CA SER A 26 2.03 17.29 -24.91
C SER A 26 3.53 17.24 -24.60
N THR A 27 4.39 17.53 -25.58
CA THR A 27 5.86 17.59 -25.36
C THR A 27 6.27 18.76 -24.47
N VAL A 28 5.59 19.91 -24.54
CA VAL A 28 5.80 21.05 -23.63
C VAL A 28 5.33 20.70 -22.21
N ALA A 29 4.15 20.08 -22.05
CA ALA A 29 3.66 19.64 -20.75
C ALA A 29 4.61 18.61 -20.10
N GLN A 30 5.11 17.64 -20.86
CA GLN A 30 6.10 16.66 -20.39
C GLN A 30 7.43 17.31 -19.97
N LYS A 31 7.95 18.24 -20.79
CA LYS A 31 9.17 19.00 -20.43
C LYS A 31 8.96 19.83 -19.16
N ASN A 32 7.78 20.38 -18.97
CA ASN A 32 7.43 21.13 -17.76
C ASN A 32 7.37 20.23 -16.52
N GLU A 33 6.79 19.03 -16.62
CA GLU A 33 6.78 18.07 -15.49
C GLU A 33 8.20 17.61 -15.14
N ASN A 34 9.04 17.28 -16.12
CA ASN A 34 10.44 16.94 -15.88
C ASN A 34 11.17 18.08 -15.14
N LYS A 35 10.99 19.33 -15.59
CA LYS A 35 11.61 20.50 -14.95
C LYS A 35 11.13 20.69 -13.51
N LYS A 36 9.82 20.56 -13.25
CA LYS A 36 9.25 20.66 -11.89
C LYS A 36 9.86 19.61 -10.97
N SER A 37 9.91 18.35 -11.41
CA SER A 37 10.45 17.27 -10.59
C SER A 37 11.96 17.38 -10.38
N GLN A 38 12.73 17.89 -11.35
CA GLN A 38 14.15 18.21 -11.16
C GLN A 38 14.35 19.32 -10.12
N THR A 39 13.57 20.40 -10.19
CA THR A 39 13.59 21.47 -9.17
C THR A 39 13.22 20.92 -7.79
N TRP A 40 12.17 20.10 -7.71
CA TRP A 40 11.77 19.45 -6.47
C TRP A 40 12.90 18.59 -5.90
N LEU A 41 13.55 17.78 -6.74
CA LEU A 41 14.65 16.91 -6.34
C LEU A 41 15.86 17.70 -5.85
N GLN A 42 16.20 18.81 -6.52
CA GLN A 42 17.28 19.70 -6.09
C GLN A 42 17.01 20.25 -4.68
N GLN A 43 15.79 20.76 -4.44
CA GLN A 43 15.40 21.29 -3.13
C GLN A 43 15.44 20.21 -2.02
N HIS A 44 15.06 18.97 -2.33
CA HIS A 44 15.10 17.87 -1.36
C HIS A 44 16.51 17.32 -1.12
N ARG A 45 17.40 17.39 -2.12
CA ARG A 45 18.84 17.13 -1.92
C ARG A 45 19.44 18.17 -0.99
N GLU A 46 19.14 19.46 -1.20
CA GLU A 46 19.57 20.53 -0.29
C GLU A 46 19.05 20.31 1.12
N ALA A 47 17.76 19.98 1.28
CA ALA A 47 17.18 19.63 2.58
C ALA A 47 17.93 18.48 3.26
N SER A 48 18.37 17.47 2.50
CA SER A 48 19.12 16.32 3.06
C SER A 48 20.50 16.67 3.61
N HIS A 49 21.12 17.73 3.08
CA HIS A 49 22.42 18.21 3.52
C HIS A 49 22.34 19.26 4.64
N THR A 50 21.16 19.84 4.87
CA THR A 50 20.95 20.95 5.82
C THR A 50 20.04 20.58 7.01
N THR A 51 19.27 19.49 6.92
CA THR A 51 18.42 19.02 8.02
C THR A 51 19.23 18.18 9.00
N VAL A 52 19.45 18.70 10.21
CA VAL A 52 20.28 18.08 11.25
C VAL A 52 19.40 17.41 12.29
N LEU A 53 19.74 16.18 12.69
CA LEU A 53 19.14 15.51 13.83
C LEU A 53 20.02 15.69 15.08
N LEU A 54 19.46 16.23 16.15
CA LEU A 54 20.11 16.49 17.42
C LEU A 54 19.37 15.72 18.54
N ASN A 55 20.01 15.60 19.71
CA ASN A 55 19.42 15.00 20.92
C ASN A 55 18.82 13.59 20.71
N ASN A 56 19.43 12.75 19.87
CA ASN A 56 18.93 11.42 19.57
C ASN A 56 19.79 10.29 20.17
N GLN A 57 20.38 10.53 21.36
CA GLN A 57 21.24 9.56 22.06
C GLN A 57 20.53 8.22 22.31
N LYS A 58 19.22 8.27 22.56
CA LYS A 58 18.36 7.10 22.82
C LYS A 58 17.90 6.39 21.54
N GLY A 59 18.24 6.91 20.35
CA GLY A 59 17.82 6.31 19.08
C GLY A 59 16.30 6.33 18.84
N VAL A 60 15.59 7.34 19.36
CA VAL A 60 14.13 7.49 19.20
C VAL A 60 13.77 7.70 17.73
N ILE A 61 14.53 8.52 17.01
CA ILE A 61 14.42 8.68 15.56
C ILE A 61 15.39 7.73 14.85
N PRO A 62 14.95 6.96 13.85
CA PRO A 62 13.57 6.89 13.36
C PRO A 62 12.63 6.11 14.30
N LEU A 63 11.38 6.58 14.43
CA LEU A 63 10.35 5.93 15.23
C LEU A 63 10.03 4.52 14.70
N GLN A 64 10.24 3.50 15.52
CA GLN A 64 10.01 2.10 15.14
C GLN A 64 8.66 1.57 15.59
N ASN A 65 8.23 1.89 16.82
CA ASN A 65 6.91 1.50 17.31
C ASN A 65 5.83 2.39 16.70
N LEU A 66 5.02 1.84 15.79
CA LEU A 66 3.93 2.55 15.10
C LEU A 66 2.55 2.27 15.71
N GLU A 67 2.45 1.33 16.65
CA GLU A 67 1.17 0.91 17.25
C GLU A 67 0.69 1.87 18.36
N GLN A 68 1.53 2.83 18.72
CA GLN A 68 1.23 3.91 19.66
C GLN A 68 0.37 5.01 19.01
N LYS A 69 -0.39 5.74 19.84
CA LYS A 69 -1.08 6.96 19.38
C LYS A 69 -0.06 8.09 19.25
N ILE A 70 -0.04 8.71 18.08
CA ILE A 70 0.88 9.80 17.73
C ILE A 70 0.07 11.07 17.40
N ALA A 71 0.44 12.19 18.00
CA ALA A 71 -0.08 13.51 17.65
C ALA A 71 1.00 14.36 16.96
N SER A 72 0.58 15.25 16.08
CA SER A 72 1.40 16.33 15.52
C SER A 72 0.81 17.67 15.95
N VAL A 73 1.63 18.58 16.44
CA VAL A 73 1.23 19.93 16.87
C VAL A 73 1.98 20.95 16.03
N ALA A 74 1.25 21.87 15.41
CA ALA A 74 1.83 22.92 14.56
C ALA A 74 1.77 24.30 15.20
N LEU A 75 2.94 24.83 15.57
CA LEU A 75 3.15 26.17 16.11
C LEU A 75 3.77 27.08 15.04
N GLU A 76 2.98 28.00 14.47
CA GLU A 76 3.46 28.99 13.48
C GLU A 76 4.22 28.39 12.29
N MET A 77 3.78 27.22 11.79
CA MET A 77 4.45 26.50 10.70
C MET A 77 3.74 26.65 9.35
N PRO A 78 4.29 27.41 8.38
CA PRO A 78 3.66 27.65 7.08
C PRO A 78 3.42 26.38 6.24
N HIS A 79 4.21 25.33 6.49
CA HIS A 79 4.17 24.07 5.75
C HIS A 79 3.61 22.89 6.57
N ALA A 80 2.83 23.18 7.62
CA ALA A 80 2.30 22.16 8.52
C ALA A 80 1.47 21.09 7.80
N ALA A 81 0.61 21.49 6.85
CA ALA A 81 -0.19 20.55 6.07
C ALA A 81 0.67 19.58 5.23
N THR A 82 1.83 20.04 4.72
CA THR A 82 2.77 19.17 4.00
C THR A 82 3.42 18.18 4.96
N PHE A 83 3.86 18.67 6.11
CA PHE A 83 4.47 17.85 7.15
C PHE A 83 3.51 16.75 7.65
N ASP A 84 2.30 17.12 8.06
CA ASP A 84 1.28 16.21 8.61
C ASP A 84 0.79 15.20 7.58
N SER A 85 0.65 15.61 6.31
CA SER A 85 0.30 14.71 5.21
C SER A 85 1.37 13.63 5.01
N LEU A 86 2.66 13.97 5.11
CA LEU A 86 3.73 12.98 5.02
C LEU A 86 3.82 12.08 6.25
N LEU A 87 3.62 12.60 7.47
CA LEU A 87 3.56 11.75 8.67
C LEU A 87 2.50 10.65 8.49
N ASN A 88 1.33 11.02 7.95
CA ASN A 88 0.22 10.12 7.67
C ASN A 88 0.48 9.10 6.54
N LYS A 89 1.63 9.15 5.87
CA LYS A 89 2.07 8.07 4.97
C LYS A 89 2.69 6.88 5.72
N TYR A 90 3.20 7.10 6.94
CA TYR A 90 3.92 6.11 7.73
C TYR A 90 3.13 5.53 8.89
N SER A 91 2.33 6.36 9.58
CA SER A 91 1.42 5.93 10.65
C SER A 91 0.26 6.91 10.78
N ALA A 92 -0.81 6.50 11.45
CA ALA A 92 -1.93 7.40 11.75
C ALA A 92 -1.45 8.48 12.74
N VAL A 93 -1.44 9.74 12.30
CA VAL A 93 -1.04 10.89 13.12
C VAL A 93 -2.14 11.92 13.17
N THR A 94 -2.66 12.20 14.36
CA THR A 94 -3.67 13.24 14.57
C THR A 94 -3.00 14.61 14.61
N ALA A 95 -3.38 15.51 13.70
CA ALA A 95 -2.87 16.87 13.67
C ALA A 95 -3.70 17.81 14.58
N PHE A 96 -3.02 18.63 15.37
CA PHE A 96 -3.59 19.65 16.24
C PHE A 96 -3.08 21.04 15.82
N PRO A 97 -3.96 21.96 15.36
CA PRO A 97 -3.55 23.33 15.10
C PRO A 97 -3.31 24.04 16.43
N ALA A 98 -2.12 24.61 16.65
CA ALA A 98 -1.83 25.25 17.94
C ALA A 98 -2.33 26.71 18.03
N ALA A 99 -2.70 27.32 16.89
CA ALA A 99 -3.08 28.73 16.80
C ALA A 99 -4.17 29.17 17.82
N PRO A 100 -5.25 28.39 18.07
CA PRO A 100 -6.25 28.78 19.06
C PRO A 100 -5.70 28.86 20.49
N TYR A 101 -4.76 27.99 20.85
CA TYR A 101 -4.18 27.94 22.20
C TYR A 101 -3.14 29.04 22.43
N VAL A 102 -2.39 29.38 21.38
CA VAL A 102 -1.47 30.53 21.38
C VAL A 102 -2.26 31.82 21.59
N GLN A 103 -3.36 32.01 20.85
CA GLN A 103 -4.25 33.17 20.98
C GLN A 103 -4.94 33.24 22.35
N GLY A 104 -5.36 32.09 22.89
CA GLY A 104 -5.93 31.97 24.24
C GLY A 104 -4.91 32.15 25.37
N GLY A 105 -3.62 32.30 25.05
CA GLY A 105 -2.56 32.60 26.01
C GLY A 105 -2.15 31.46 26.95
N SER A 106 -2.66 30.24 26.73
CA SER A 106 -2.38 29.06 27.57
C SER A 106 -2.41 27.75 26.79
N PHE A 107 -1.39 26.91 26.98
CA PHE A 107 -1.31 25.57 26.41
C PHE A 107 -1.99 24.47 27.26
N GLN A 108 -2.57 24.81 28.42
CA GLN A 108 -3.19 23.80 29.30
C GLN A 108 -4.31 22.99 28.61
N PRO A 109 -5.24 23.58 27.84
CA PRO A 109 -6.26 22.82 27.13
C PRO A 109 -5.64 21.84 26.12
N LEU A 110 -4.63 22.30 25.36
CA LEU A 110 -3.91 21.44 24.41
C LEU A 110 -3.19 20.29 25.13
N LEU A 111 -2.57 20.53 26.28
CA LEU A 111 -1.94 19.48 27.08
C LEU A 111 -2.94 18.41 27.55
N GLN A 112 -4.19 18.79 27.83
CA GLN A 112 -5.26 17.86 28.18
C GLN A 112 -5.69 17.01 26.97
N GLU A 113 -5.85 17.65 25.81
CA GLU A 113 -6.18 16.95 24.55
C GLU A 113 -5.07 15.99 24.10
N LEU A 114 -3.81 16.33 24.39
CA LEU A 114 -2.65 15.51 24.05
C LEU A 114 -2.42 14.34 25.03
N ALA A 115 -3.02 14.35 26.22
CA ALA A 115 -2.80 13.32 27.26
C ALA A 115 -2.95 11.86 26.77
N PRO A 116 -3.89 11.51 25.87
CA PRO A 116 -4.05 10.14 25.37
C PRO A 116 -2.96 9.67 24.38
N TYR A 117 -2.08 10.57 23.91
CA TYR A 117 -1.05 10.27 22.91
C TYR A 117 0.26 9.89 23.60
N GLN A 118 0.92 8.83 23.13
CA GLN A 118 2.19 8.38 23.72
C GLN A 118 3.38 9.14 23.13
N THR A 119 3.29 9.50 21.84
CA THR A 119 4.27 10.35 21.16
C THR A 119 3.61 11.62 20.67
N VAL A 120 4.26 12.76 20.90
CA VAL A 120 3.87 14.06 20.35
C VAL A 120 5.02 14.61 19.52
N ILE A 121 4.72 14.92 18.27
CA ILE A 121 5.63 15.59 17.34
C ILE A 121 5.24 17.06 17.32
N VAL A 122 6.12 17.95 17.75
CA VAL A 122 5.86 19.40 17.70
C VAL A 122 6.69 19.99 16.58
N GLN A 123 6.02 20.52 15.55
CA GLN A 123 6.67 21.29 14.48
C GLN A 123 6.47 22.78 14.74
N LEU A 124 7.57 23.55 14.72
CA LEU A 124 7.56 24.96 15.11
C LEU A 124 8.56 25.82 14.36
N GLY A 125 8.18 27.08 14.16
CA GLY A 125 9.10 28.13 13.70
C GLY A 125 10.08 28.52 14.81
N ALA A 126 11.32 28.83 14.45
CA ALA A 126 12.37 29.23 15.41
C ALA A 126 11.97 30.46 16.26
N SER A 127 11.09 31.33 15.75
CA SER A 127 10.51 32.45 16.50
C SER A 127 9.71 32.00 17.71
N SER A 128 9.01 30.87 17.65
CA SER A 128 8.20 30.37 18.75
C SER A 128 9.06 29.94 19.95
N LEU A 129 10.37 29.73 19.77
CA LEU A 129 11.29 29.40 20.85
C LEU A 129 11.71 30.60 21.71
N THR A 130 11.34 31.84 21.33
CA THR A 130 11.56 33.02 22.18
C THR A 130 10.46 33.19 23.24
N ASP A 131 9.35 32.46 23.10
CA ASP A 131 8.23 32.50 24.05
C ASP A 131 8.42 31.47 25.18
N GLU A 132 8.49 31.97 26.40
CA GLU A 132 8.66 31.15 27.61
C GLU A 132 7.50 30.15 27.80
N LYS A 133 6.28 30.50 27.36
CA LYS A 133 5.13 29.58 27.45
C LYS A 133 5.32 28.39 26.53
N THR A 134 5.83 28.61 25.32
CA THR A 134 6.18 27.55 24.37
C THR A 134 7.29 26.64 24.93
N LEU A 135 8.35 27.20 25.52
CA LEU A 135 9.41 26.41 26.16
C LEU A 135 8.88 25.57 27.33
N THR A 136 8.02 26.16 28.17
CA THR A 136 7.36 25.47 29.29
C THR A 136 6.45 24.35 28.79
N PHE A 137 5.71 24.59 27.70
CA PHE A 137 4.87 23.58 27.06
C PHE A 137 5.70 22.39 26.56
N LEU A 138 6.79 22.64 25.81
CA LEU A 138 7.70 21.60 25.33
C LEU A 138 8.29 20.80 26.50
N LYS A 139 8.74 21.46 27.56
CA LYS A 139 9.30 20.77 28.73
C LYS A 139 8.25 19.94 29.46
N THR A 140 7.03 20.44 29.55
CA THR A 140 5.90 19.71 30.16
C THR A 140 5.54 18.47 29.34
N LEU A 141 5.54 18.56 28.00
CA LEU A 141 5.34 17.40 27.13
C LEU A 141 6.44 16.36 27.29
N GLU A 142 7.71 16.77 27.26
CA GLU A 142 8.86 15.87 27.45
C GLU A 142 8.77 15.07 28.76
N ASN A 143 8.29 15.69 29.83
CA ASN A 143 8.16 15.04 31.13
C ASN A 143 6.99 14.04 31.19
N ARG A 144 6.02 14.12 30.28
CA ARG A 144 4.80 13.30 30.28
C ARG A 144 4.80 12.21 29.22
N GLN A 145 5.43 12.46 28.07
CA GLN A 145 5.27 11.69 26.83
C GLN A 145 6.58 11.67 26.03
N GLN A 146 6.65 10.81 25.01
CA GLN A 146 7.76 10.85 24.07
C GLN A 146 7.60 12.08 23.15
N LEU A 147 8.47 13.06 23.34
CA LEU A 147 8.49 14.27 22.52
C LEU A 147 9.48 14.13 21.36
N VAL A 148 9.08 14.60 20.19
CA VAL A 148 9.97 14.91 19.05
C VAL A 148 9.72 16.35 18.65
N VAL A 149 10.77 17.13 18.46
CA VAL A 149 10.65 18.55 18.07
C VAL A 149 11.24 18.76 16.67
N ALA A 150 10.49 19.38 15.77
CA ALA A 150 10.96 19.82 14.45
C ALA A 150 11.01 21.35 14.42
N VAL A 151 12.21 21.92 14.34
CA VAL A 151 12.45 23.37 14.42
C VAL A 151 12.90 23.90 13.07
N PHE A 152 12.22 24.95 12.58
CA PHE A 152 12.50 25.56 11.29
C PHE A 152 12.84 27.04 11.45
N GLY A 153 14.04 27.46 11.03
CA GLY A 153 14.51 28.83 11.12
C GLY A 153 15.91 28.96 11.72
N LYS A 154 16.32 30.19 12.03
CA LYS A 154 17.69 30.55 12.46
C LYS A 154 18.19 29.65 13.60
N GLY A 155 19.41 29.12 13.44
CA GLY A 155 20.03 28.20 14.40
C GLY A 155 20.30 28.82 15.78
N SER A 156 20.39 30.15 15.88
CA SER A 156 20.53 30.86 17.17
C SER A 156 19.42 30.54 18.17
N ALA A 157 18.22 30.16 17.69
CA ALA A 157 17.11 29.75 18.55
C ALA A 157 17.32 28.38 19.21
N LEU A 158 18.23 27.53 18.70
CA LEU A 158 18.52 26.22 19.28
C LEU A 158 19.02 26.33 20.73
N ALA A 159 19.73 27.40 21.09
CA ALA A 159 20.20 27.63 22.45
C ALA A 159 19.04 27.58 23.49
N ALA A 160 17.85 28.07 23.12
CA ALA A 160 16.68 28.04 23.99
C ALA A 160 16.18 26.60 24.29
N THR A 161 16.53 25.63 23.44
CA THR A 161 16.16 24.22 23.61
C THR A 161 17.21 23.41 24.40
N ALA A 162 18.22 24.06 24.98
CA ALA A 162 19.32 23.37 25.66
C ALA A 162 18.86 22.46 26.82
N SER A 163 17.74 22.78 27.47
CA SER A 163 17.15 21.98 28.57
C SER A 163 16.37 20.73 28.11
N LEU A 164 16.06 20.62 26.82
CA LEU A 164 15.36 19.47 26.24
C LEU A 164 16.34 18.33 25.94
N THR A 165 15.95 17.11 26.24
CA THR A 165 16.63 15.86 25.88
C THR A 165 15.94 15.12 24.73
N ALA A 166 14.71 15.52 24.38
CA ALA A 166 13.94 15.04 23.25
C ALA A 166 14.71 15.26 21.94
N PRO A 167 14.59 14.33 20.96
CA PRO A 167 15.15 14.50 19.64
C PRO A 167 14.67 15.80 18.98
N ILE A 168 15.60 16.51 18.36
CA ILE A 168 15.34 17.75 17.64
C ILE A 168 15.76 17.55 16.18
N ILE A 169 14.81 17.67 15.25
CA ILE A 169 15.10 17.81 13.83
C ILE A 169 15.14 19.30 13.54
N TRP A 170 16.30 19.83 13.14
CA TRP A 170 16.47 21.25 12.84
C TRP A 170 16.75 21.48 11.36
N SER A 171 16.17 22.53 10.81
CA SER A 171 16.50 23.05 9.47
C SER A 171 16.52 24.56 9.51
N GLU A 172 17.57 25.19 8.99
CA GLU A 172 17.64 26.65 8.96
C GLU A 172 16.54 27.27 8.07
N LYS A 173 16.25 26.63 6.93
CA LYS A 173 15.19 27.08 6.02
C LYS A 173 13.85 26.46 6.38
N ALA A 174 12.83 27.30 6.56
CA ALA A 174 11.43 26.87 6.58
C ALA A 174 10.91 26.79 5.14
N SER A 175 10.90 25.59 4.56
CA SER A 175 10.43 25.35 3.18
C SER A 175 9.60 24.08 3.11
N ALA A 176 8.82 23.92 2.04
CA ALA A 176 8.09 22.67 1.80
C ALA A 176 9.04 21.46 1.73
N ALA A 177 10.26 21.63 1.21
CA ALA A 177 11.25 20.56 1.09
C ALA A 177 11.85 20.14 2.44
N THR A 178 12.19 21.10 3.31
CA THR A 178 12.69 20.79 4.66
C THR A 178 11.59 20.22 5.55
N ALA A 179 10.36 20.72 5.44
CA ALA A 179 9.20 20.13 6.13
C ALA A 179 8.93 18.70 5.68
N ASN A 180 8.95 18.44 4.36
CA ASN A 180 8.82 17.11 3.80
C ASN A 180 9.93 16.18 4.30
N TYR A 181 11.19 16.59 4.21
CA TYR A 181 12.34 15.79 4.63
C TYR A 181 12.29 15.45 6.11
N ALA A 182 12.00 16.45 6.97
CA ALA A 182 11.87 16.26 8.41
C ALA A 182 10.73 15.27 8.77
N ALA A 183 9.57 15.37 8.12
CA ALA A 183 8.46 14.42 8.34
C ALA A 183 8.84 12.98 7.96
N GLN A 184 9.55 12.80 6.82
CA GLN A 184 10.05 11.48 6.43
C GLN A 184 11.14 10.96 7.38
N LEU A 185 11.98 11.85 7.90
CA LEU A 185 13.06 11.51 8.82
C LEU A 185 12.53 10.94 10.15
N VAL A 186 11.42 11.50 10.67
CA VAL A 186 10.76 11.00 11.90
C VAL A 186 10.55 9.49 11.85
N PHE A 187 10.11 8.95 10.71
CA PHE A 187 9.81 7.53 10.53
C PHE A 187 10.89 6.76 9.76
N GLY A 188 12.00 7.41 9.38
CA GLY A 188 13.10 6.78 8.67
C GLY A 188 12.81 6.44 7.21
N GLY A 189 11.94 7.20 6.54
CA GLY A 189 11.85 7.18 5.07
C GLY A 189 13.06 7.84 4.40
N VAL A 190 13.73 8.74 5.13
CA VAL A 190 15.04 9.31 4.75
C VAL A 190 16.03 9.19 5.92
N PRO A 191 17.35 9.10 5.65
CA PRO A 191 18.37 9.09 6.69
C PRO A 191 18.65 10.51 7.23
N ALA A 192 19.13 10.66 8.46
CA ALA A 192 19.78 11.89 8.88
C ALA A 192 21.25 11.85 8.46
N LEU A 193 21.69 12.83 7.66
CA LEU A 193 23.04 12.88 7.11
C LEU A 193 23.80 14.18 7.38
N ALA A 194 23.14 15.25 7.83
CA ALA A 194 23.78 16.53 8.09
C ALA A 194 24.41 16.62 9.49
N THR A 195 25.26 17.61 9.70
CA THR A 195 25.76 18.07 11.01
C THR A 195 25.66 19.59 11.05
N LEU A 196 25.68 20.17 12.24
CA LEU A 196 25.75 21.63 12.42
C LEU A 196 27.03 22.18 11.76
N ASP A 197 26.89 23.26 11.02
CA ASP A 197 27.96 24.00 10.36
C ASP A 197 28.58 25.09 11.26
N ASP A 198 27.86 25.48 12.30
CA ASP A 198 28.28 26.44 13.31
C ASP A 198 27.94 25.97 14.75
N THR A 199 28.43 26.72 15.75
CA THR A 199 28.15 26.51 17.17
C THR A 199 27.08 27.49 17.65
N PHE A 200 25.96 26.95 18.11
CA PHE A 200 24.83 27.75 18.60
C PHE A 200 24.73 27.78 20.13
N SER A 201 25.32 26.78 20.81
CA SER A 201 25.48 26.75 22.27
C SER A 201 26.55 25.71 22.66
N PRO A 202 27.01 25.65 23.92
CA PRO A 202 27.91 24.57 24.36
C PRO A 202 27.34 23.15 24.12
N LYS A 203 26.00 23.01 24.13
CA LYS A 203 25.33 21.75 23.85
C LYS A 203 25.19 21.46 22.34
N PHE A 204 25.07 22.50 21.52
CA PHE A 204 24.86 22.42 20.08
C PHE A 204 26.05 23.05 19.36
N ALA A 205 27.15 22.29 19.31
CA ALA A 205 28.41 22.72 18.74
C ALA A 205 28.57 22.31 17.28
N LYS A 206 29.41 23.05 16.55
CA LYS A 206 29.77 22.74 15.18
C LYS A 206 30.22 21.28 15.03
N GLY A 207 29.78 20.64 13.95
CA GLY A 207 30.09 19.23 13.64
C GLY A 207 29.19 18.22 14.34
N GLN A 208 28.28 18.63 15.23
CA GLN A 208 27.33 17.71 15.86
C GLN A 208 26.14 17.37 14.96
N GLY A 209 25.66 16.13 15.05
CA GLY A 209 24.48 15.66 14.34
C GLY A 209 24.44 14.13 14.33
N PHE A 210 23.33 13.54 14.78
CA PHE A 210 23.11 12.11 14.75
C PHE A 210 22.88 11.64 13.32
N LYS A 211 23.49 10.51 12.96
CA LYS A 211 23.25 9.84 11.67
C LYS A 211 22.26 8.72 11.84
N THR A 212 21.39 8.53 10.86
CA THR A 212 20.46 7.39 10.81
C THR A 212 20.47 6.76 9.42
N LYS A 213 19.84 5.59 9.29
CA LYS A 213 19.64 4.90 8.00
C LYS A 213 18.18 5.03 7.57
N ALA A 214 17.93 5.08 6.26
CA ALA A 214 16.58 4.86 5.74
C ALA A 214 16.17 3.40 6.01
N ILE A 215 15.00 3.22 6.58
CA ILE A 215 14.44 1.92 6.96
C ILE A 215 13.01 1.71 6.44
N ARG A 216 12.38 2.72 5.84
CA ARG A 216 11.04 2.66 5.24
C ARG A 216 11.05 3.26 3.84
N LEU A 217 9.95 3.10 3.11
CA LEU A 217 9.74 3.75 1.81
C LEU A 217 9.95 5.26 1.92
N LYS A 218 10.76 5.81 1.02
CA LYS A 218 10.84 7.25 0.76
C LYS A 218 9.71 7.65 -0.18
N TYR A 219 9.10 8.82 0.02
CA TYR A 219 8.16 9.41 -0.94
C TYR A 219 8.89 10.49 -1.74
N SER A 220 8.98 10.30 -3.05
CA SER A 220 9.82 11.10 -3.93
C SER A 220 9.26 11.20 -5.36
N VAL A 221 10.10 11.67 -6.28
CA VAL A 221 9.81 11.84 -7.70
C VAL A 221 10.61 10.85 -8.57
N PRO A 222 10.14 10.53 -9.79
CA PRO A 222 10.83 9.62 -10.72
C PRO A 222 12.29 9.97 -11.01
N GLU A 223 12.63 11.26 -11.02
CA GLU A 223 13.96 11.78 -11.34
C GLU A 223 15.02 11.31 -10.35
N GLU A 224 14.63 10.99 -9.11
CA GLU A 224 15.58 10.49 -8.11
C GLU A 224 16.16 9.12 -8.50
N VAL A 225 15.42 8.33 -9.27
CA VAL A 225 15.85 7.01 -9.76
C VAL A 225 16.16 7.03 -11.26
N GLY A 226 16.42 8.21 -11.82
CA GLY A 226 16.81 8.38 -13.22
C GLY A 226 15.66 8.22 -14.23
N ILE A 227 14.41 8.25 -13.79
CA ILE A 227 13.23 8.16 -14.67
C ILE A 227 12.73 9.57 -14.97
N ARG A 228 12.35 9.83 -16.22
CA ARG A 228 11.73 11.11 -16.61
C ARG A 228 10.24 11.11 -16.23
N SER A 229 9.83 12.02 -15.35
CA SER A 229 8.44 12.14 -14.89
C SER A 229 7.44 12.25 -16.04
N GLY A 230 7.75 13.06 -17.04
CA GLY A 230 6.89 13.32 -18.20
C GLY A 230 6.55 12.06 -18.98
N ASP A 231 7.50 11.14 -19.15
CA ASP A 231 7.28 9.90 -19.92
C ASP A 231 6.46 8.89 -19.13
N LEU A 232 6.85 8.67 -17.87
CA LEU A 232 6.18 7.75 -16.97
C LEU A 232 4.73 8.19 -16.75
N GLN A 233 4.54 9.46 -16.36
CA GLN A 233 3.22 9.99 -16.07
C GLN A 233 2.34 10.02 -17.32
N ALA A 234 2.83 10.52 -18.46
CA ALA A 234 1.99 10.60 -19.67
C ALA A 234 1.53 9.22 -20.13
N SER A 235 2.39 8.20 -20.04
CA SER A 235 2.05 6.83 -20.44
C SER A 235 0.99 6.23 -19.51
N ILE A 236 1.17 6.36 -18.19
CA ILE A 236 0.19 5.86 -17.21
C ILE A 236 -1.14 6.63 -17.34
N ASP A 237 -1.09 7.95 -17.41
CA ASP A 237 -2.27 8.81 -17.55
C ASP A 237 -3.09 8.43 -18.78
N ALA A 238 -2.45 8.22 -19.94
CA ALA A 238 -3.13 7.84 -21.17
C ALA A 238 -3.81 6.46 -21.06
N LEU A 239 -3.14 5.47 -20.46
CA LEU A 239 -3.66 4.11 -20.30
C LEU A 239 -4.82 4.03 -19.31
N VAL A 240 -4.77 4.78 -18.22
CA VAL A 240 -5.87 4.85 -17.24
C VAL A 240 -7.04 5.67 -17.81
N ALA A 241 -6.75 6.76 -18.52
CA ALA A 241 -7.78 7.55 -19.20
C ALA A 241 -8.52 6.73 -20.28
N GLU A 242 -7.79 5.89 -21.03
CA GLU A 242 -8.39 4.91 -21.95
C GLU A 242 -9.30 3.95 -21.19
N ALA A 243 -8.82 3.33 -20.11
CA ALA A 243 -9.65 2.41 -19.33
C ALA A 243 -10.94 3.06 -18.80
N ILE A 244 -10.89 4.32 -18.37
CA ILE A 244 -12.08 5.06 -17.90
C ILE A 244 -13.00 5.40 -19.06
N ARG A 245 -12.47 5.91 -20.18
CA ARG A 245 -13.24 6.29 -21.37
C ARG A 245 -13.97 5.09 -21.96
N GLU A 246 -13.30 3.95 -22.04
CA GLU A 246 -13.90 2.70 -22.53
C GLU A 246 -14.85 2.04 -21.51
N GLN A 247 -15.05 2.64 -20.33
CA GLN A 247 -15.82 2.07 -19.21
C GLN A 247 -15.33 0.69 -18.79
N ALA A 248 -14.00 0.52 -18.72
CA ALA A 248 -13.35 -0.64 -18.12
C ALA A 248 -13.26 -0.53 -16.59
N THR A 249 -13.25 0.69 -16.05
CA THR A 249 -13.33 0.99 -14.61
C THR A 249 -13.78 2.45 -14.43
N PRO A 250 -14.58 2.81 -13.41
CA PRO A 250 -14.96 4.21 -13.18
C PRO A 250 -13.82 5.02 -12.53
N GLY A 251 -13.01 4.37 -11.69
CA GLY A 251 -11.88 4.97 -11.01
C GLY A 251 -10.73 4.00 -10.83
N ALA A 252 -9.54 4.54 -10.55
CA ALA A 252 -8.34 3.76 -10.27
C ALA A 252 -7.33 4.54 -9.43
N VAL A 253 -6.43 3.82 -8.74
CA VAL A 253 -5.23 4.35 -8.11
C VAL A 253 -4.02 3.56 -8.61
N VAL A 254 -2.99 4.26 -9.05
CA VAL A 254 -1.72 3.67 -9.49
C VAL A 254 -0.61 4.11 -8.56
N LEU A 255 0.21 3.16 -8.08
CA LEU A 255 1.41 3.43 -7.30
C LEU A 255 2.60 2.66 -7.88
N VAL A 256 3.73 3.35 -8.02
CA VAL A 256 5.01 2.77 -8.42
C VAL A 256 6.07 3.13 -7.39
N ALA A 257 6.75 2.11 -6.86
CA ALA A 257 7.93 2.28 -6.03
C ALA A 257 9.15 1.61 -6.67
N LYS A 258 10.28 2.30 -6.66
CA LYS A 258 11.56 1.86 -7.23
C LYS A 258 12.67 2.14 -6.24
N GLU A 259 13.50 1.13 -5.94
CA GLU A 259 14.65 1.24 -5.02
C GLU A 259 14.27 1.82 -3.65
N GLY A 260 13.16 1.34 -3.09
CA GLY A 260 12.65 1.80 -1.80
C GLY A 260 12.05 3.22 -1.84
N LYS A 261 11.76 3.78 -3.02
CA LYS A 261 11.18 5.12 -3.18
C LYS A 261 9.85 5.02 -3.92
N VAL A 262 8.76 5.50 -3.34
CA VAL A 262 7.50 5.76 -4.05
C VAL A 262 7.73 6.94 -4.97
N ILE A 263 7.78 6.69 -6.27
CA ILE A 263 8.08 7.68 -7.32
C ILE A 263 6.83 8.12 -8.08
N PHE A 264 5.73 7.38 -7.95
CA PHE A 264 4.47 7.72 -8.59
C PHE A 264 3.32 7.25 -7.70
N GLN A 265 2.37 8.12 -7.42
CA GLN A 265 1.09 7.76 -6.78
C GLN A 265 0.00 8.72 -7.25
N LYS A 266 -0.98 8.22 -8.01
CA LYS A 266 -2.05 9.07 -8.55
C LYS A 266 -3.39 8.34 -8.57
N ALA A 267 -4.44 9.09 -8.27
CA ALA A 267 -5.83 8.66 -8.38
C ALA A 267 -6.48 9.22 -9.65
N TYR A 268 -7.41 8.45 -10.20
CA TYR A 268 -8.06 8.73 -11.47
C TYR A 268 -9.56 8.45 -11.40
N GLY A 269 -10.33 9.22 -12.18
CA GLY A 269 -11.76 9.02 -12.33
C GLY A 269 -12.53 9.25 -11.03
N ALA A 270 -13.56 8.44 -10.82
CA ALA A 270 -14.48 8.56 -9.70
C ALA A 270 -14.89 7.18 -9.17
N HIS A 271 -15.53 7.16 -8.00
CA HIS A 271 -16.04 5.93 -7.39
C HIS A 271 -17.03 5.21 -8.30
N THR A 272 -17.85 5.96 -9.03
CA THR A 272 -18.90 5.48 -9.94
C THR A 272 -18.85 6.25 -11.26
N TYR A 273 -19.58 5.79 -12.28
CA TYR A 273 -19.61 6.47 -13.60
C TYR A 273 -20.40 7.79 -13.61
N ASP A 274 -21.22 8.06 -12.59
CA ASP A 274 -21.91 9.35 -12.43
C ASP A 274 -20.97 10.48 -11.98
N ARG A 275 -19.75 10.13 -11.53
CA ARG A 275 -18.69 11.07 -11.12
C ARG A 275 -19.02 11.99 -9.96
N THR A 276 -19.96 11.59 -9.10
CA THR A 276 -20.33 12.33 -7.87
C THR A 276 -19.21 12.40 -6.83
N GLN A 277 -18.35 11.39 -6.79
CA GLN A 277 -17.23 11.31 -5.85
C GLN A 277 -15.92 10.97 -6.56
N ALA A 278 -15.00 11.93 -6.64
CA ALA A 278 -13.68 11.73 -7.25
C ALA A 278 -12.83 10.73 -6.45
N THR A 279 -12.14 9.83 -7.15
CA THR A 279 -11.22 8.88 -6.53
C THR A 279 -10.05 9.61 -5.89
N GLN A 280 -9.67 9.20 -4.68
CA GLN A 280 -8.56 9.70 -3.89
C GLN A 280 -7.51 8.61 -3.68
N ILE A 281 -6.24 9.00 -3.51
CA ILE A 281 -5.15 8.06 -3.22
C ILE A 281 -5.32 7.35 -1.87
N SER A 282 -6.16 7.90 -0.99
CA SER A 282 -6.52 7.37 0.32
C SER A 282 -7.78 6.51 0.31
N ASP A 283 -8.41 6.30 -0.86
CA ASP A 283 -9.59 5.43 -0.96
C ASP A 283 -9.22 3.96 -0.76
N ILE A 284 -10.15 3.24 -0.15
CA ILE A 284 -10.01 1.86 0.27
C ILE A 284 -10.75 0.97 -0.74
N PHE A 285 -10.02 0.06 -1.38
CA PHE A 285 -10.56 -0.83 -2.41
C PHE A 285 -10.70 -2.27 -1.88
N ASP A 286 -11.72 -3.00 -2.32
CA ASP A 286 -11.74 -4.47 -2.25
C ASP A 286 -10.62 -5.00 -3.16
N VAL A 287 -9.59 -5.63 -2.58
CA VAL A 287 -8.44 -6.11 -3.33
C VAL A 287 -8.60 -7.54 -3.86
N ALA A 288 -9.76 -8.16 -3.63
CA ALA A 288 -10.13 -9.48 -4.13
C ALA A 288 -9.01 -10.52 -3.87
N SER A 289 -8.56 -11.24 -4.90
CA SER A 289 -7.55 -12.30 -4.79
C SER A 289 -6.16 -11.84 -4.36
N ILE A 290 -5.86 -10.53 -4.31
CA ILE A 290 -4.66 -10.05 -3.61
C ILE A 290 -4.69 -10.48 -2.13
N THR A 291 -5.87 -10.74 -1.54
CA THR A 291 -6.01 -11.35 -0.21
C THR A 291 -5.19 -12.64 -0.06
N LYS A 292 -5.08 -13.47 -1.11
CA LYS A 292 -4.30 -14.71 -1.06
C LYS A 292 -2.85 -14.47 -0.67
N VAL A 293 -2.23 -13.48 -1.31
CA VAL A 293 -0.82 -13.15 -1.16
C VAL A 293 -0.56 -12.17 -0.03
N SER A 294 -1.54 -11.33 0.33
CA SER A 294 -1.40 -10.31 1.37
C SER A 294 -1.87 -10.74 2.76
N ALA A 295 -2.63 -11.84 2.87
CA ALA A 295 -3.10 -12.38 4.14
C ALA A 295 -2.67 -13.84 4.32
N THR A 296 -3.27 -14.77 3.57
CA THR A 296 -3.08 -16.21 3.82
C THR A 296 -1.66 -16.68 3.56
N THR A 297 -1.05 -16.28 2.45
CA THR A 297 0.34 -16.64 2.15
C THR A 297 1.29 -16.02 3.16
N MET A 298 1.08 -14.75 3.55
CA MET A 298 1.87 -14.11 4.61
C MET A 298 1.78 -14.87 5.94
N ALA A 299 0.58 -15.33 6.31
CA ALA A 299 0.39 -16.11 7.52
C ALA A 299 1.08 -17.47 7.45
N VAL A 300 1.01 -18.15 6.30
CA VAL A 300 1.73 -19.41 6.08
C VAL A 300 3.24 -19.20 6.15
N MET A 301 3.79 -18.17 5.51
CA MET A 301 5.21 -17.83 5.59
C MET A 301 5.67 -17.57 7.03
N ASN A 302 4.88 -16.82 7.80
CA ASN A 302 5.20 -16.51 9.19
C ASN A 302 5.18 -17.75 10.10
N LEU A 303 4.23 -18.66 9.89
CA LEU A 303 4.14 -19.92 10.63
C LEU A 303 5.21 -20.93 10.16
N TYR A 304 5.61 -20.87 8.89
CA TYR A 304 6.73 -21.64 8.36
C TYR A 304 8.06 -21.24 9.02
N ASP A 305 8.32 -19.93 9.14
CA ASP A 305 9.51 -19.41 9.87
C ASP A 305 9.53 -19.87 11.34
N GLN A 306 8.36 -20.04 11.94
CA GLN A 306 8.20 -20.55 13.31
C GLN A 306 8.20 -22.08 13.40
N GLN A 307 8.40 -22.80 12.28
CA GLN A 307 8.31 -24.26 12.19
C GLN A 307 6.96 -24.84 12.63
N LYS A 308 5.90 -24.01 12.64
CA LYS A 308 4.52 -24.42 12.95
C LYS A 308 3.76 -24.97 11.74
N LEU A 309 4.23 -24.63 10.54
CA LEU A 309 3.76 -25.23 9.29
C LEU A 309 4.96 -25.75 8.51
N VAL A 310 4.89 -27.01 8.11
CA VAL A 310 5.84 -27.68 7.21
C VAL A 310 5.17 -27.88 5.86
N LEU A 311 5.79 -27.37 4.79
CA LEU A 311 5.22 -27.33 3.43
C LEU A 311 4.97 -28.72 2.82
N ASP A 312 5.81 -29.69 3.18
CA ASP A 312 5.72 -31.10 2.76
C ASP A 312 4.86 -31.97 3.70
N SER A 313 4.25 -31.37 4.72
CA SER A 313 3.29 -32.08 5.57
C SER A 313 1.90 -32.10 4.93
N THR A 314 1.12 -33.11 5.31
CA THR A 314 -0.20 -33.38 4.76
C THR A 314 -1.27 -32.55 5.44
N TYR A 315 -2.35 -32.24 4.73
CA TYR A 315 -3.42 -31.41 5.24
C TYR A 315 -4.13 -32.04 6.45
N GLY A 316 -4.32 -33.36 6.43
CA GLY A 316 -4.92 -34.12 7.52
C GLY A 316 -4.10 -34.10 8.83
N PHE A 317 -2.80 -33.80 8.75
CA PHE A 317 -1.98 -33.58 9.95
C PHE A 317 -2.52 -32.39 10.76
N TYR A 318 -2.73 -31.25 10.09
CA TYR A 318 -3.14 -29.98 10.70
C TYR A 318 -4.65 -29.86 10.94
N VAL A 319 -5.47 -30.54 10.12
CA VAL A 319 -6.93 -30.39 10.13
C VAL A 319 -7.61 -31.74 10.35
N PRO A 320 -8.00 -32.06 11.61
CA PRO A 320 -8.52 -33.39 11.96
C PRO A 320 -9.74 -33.83 11.15
N SER A 321 -10.63 -32.89 10.78
CA SER A 321 -11.84 -33.19 10.00
C SER A 321 -11.54 -33.66 8.57
N ALA A 322 -10.31 -33.50 8.07
CA ALA A 322 -9.88 -33.99 6.76
C ALA A 322 -9.21 -35.38 6.80
N ARG A 323 -8.89 -35.93 7.98
CA ARG A 323 -8.09 -37.18 8.11
C ARG A 323 -8.73 -38.40 7.46
N ASN A 324 -10.06 -38.44 7.42
CA ASN A 324 -10.83 -39.56 6.88
C ASN A 324 -11.42 -39.23 5.50
N THR A 325 -10.80 -38.31 4.76
CA THR A 325 -11.23 -37.95 3.40
C THR A 325 -10.06 -38.07 2.42
N ASP A 326 -10.35 -38.06 1.12
CA ASP A 326 -9.37 -37.97 0.04
C ASP A 326 -8.56 -36.65 0.05
N LYS A 327 -8.84 -35.74 1.00
CA LYS A 327 -8.08 -34.50 1.22
C LYS A 327 -6.94 -34.68 2.21
N ALA A 328 -6.94 -35.75 3.01
CA ALA A 328 -5.96 -35.97 4.08
C ALA A 328 -4.52 -35.84 3.59
N GLY A 329 -4.21 -36.44 2.45
CA GLY A 329 -2.86 -36.52 1.87
C GLY A 329 -2.40 -35.31 1.07
N ILE A 330 -3.23 -34.25 0.91
CA ILE A 330 -2.83 -33.06 0.15
C ILE A 330 -1.66 -32.38 0.87
N LEU A 331 -0.56 -32.12 0.18
CA LEU A 331 0.56 -31.37 0.75
C LEU A 331 0.23 -29.87 0.81
N LEU A 332 0.70 -29.18 1.85
CA LEU A 332 0.46 -27.73 1.97
C LEU A 332 1.06 -26.93 0.80
N LYS A 333 2.24 -27.34 0.30
CA LYS A 333 2.83 -26.73 -0.90
C LYS A 333 1.94 -26.85 -2.13
N ASP A 334 1.19 -27.95 -2.28
CA ASP A 334 0.35 -28.17 -3.45
C ASP A 334 -0.91 -27.30 -3.42
N LEU A 335 -1.38 -26.91 -2.23
CA LEU A 335 -2.42 -25.88 -2.07
C LEU A 335 -1.91 -24.52 -2.55
N LEU A 336 -0.69 -24.14 -2.16
CA LEU A 336 -0.06 -22.86 -2.53
C LEU A 336 0.28 -22.75 -4.03
N LEU A 337 0.65 -23.88 -4.64
CA LEU A 337 0.97 -24.00 -6.06
C LEU A 337 -0.26 -24.21 -6.97
N HIS A 338 -1.46 -24.30 -6.38
CA HIS A 338 -2.69 -24.61 -7.12
C HIS A 338 -2.58 -25.92 -7.94
N GLN A 339 -1.98 -26.95 -7.34
CA GLN A 339 -1.76 -28.25 -7.99
C GLN A 339 -2.23 -29.43 -7.13
N SER A 340 -2.99 -29.17 -6.06
CA SER A 340 -3.48 -30.21 -5.14
C SER A 340 -4.49 -31.16 -5.78
N GLY A 341 -5.04 -30.83 -6.95
CA GLY A 341 -6.19 -31.54 -7.53
C GLY A 341 -7.54 -31.04 -7.00
N LEU A 342 -7.59 -30.02 -6.13
CA LEU A 342 -8.86 -29.39 -5.74
C LEU A 342 -9.55 -28.73 -6.95
N PRO A 343 -10.89 -28.75 -7.03
CA PRO A 343 -11.61 -28.02 -8.07
C PRO A 343 -11.43 -26.50 -7.90
N ALA A 344 -11.62 -25.77 -9.00
CA ALA A 344 -11.46 -24.31 -9.00
C ALA A 344 -12.35 -23.62 -7.95
N GLY A 345 -13.57 -24.14 -7.78
CA GLY A 345 -14.55 -23.69 -6.79
C GLY A 345 -15.50 -24.82 -6.40
N VAL A 346 -16.25 -24.61 -5.31
CA VAL A 346 -17.30 -25.52 -4.84
C VAL A 346 -18.62 -24.75 -4.83
N HIS A 347 -19.70 -25.37 -5.32
CA HIS A 347 -21.01 -24.75 -5.26
C HIS A 347 -21.53 -24.69 -3.82
N LEU A 348 -21.78 -23.48 -3.32
CA LEU A 348 -22.27 -23.18 -1.97
C LEU A 348 -23.71 -22.63 -2.02
N PRO A 349 -24.74 -23.51 -2.05
CA PRO A 349 -26.12 -23.10 -2.21
C PRO A 349 -26.64 -22.39 -0.95
N LEU A 350 -27.40 -21.32 -1.14
CA LEU A 350 -28.17 -20.68 -0.07
C LEU A 350 -29.65 -20.95 -0.30
N GLY A 351 -30.27 -21.71 0.60
CA GLY A 351 -31.72 -21.88 0.63
C GLY A 351 -32.40 -20.77 1.43
N PRO A 352 -33.75 -20.69 1.39
CA PRO A 352 -34.52 -19.71 2.16
C PRO A 352 -34.26 -19.75 3.69
N LYS A 353 -33.84 -20.92 4.21
CA LYS A 353 -33.48 -21.10 5.62
C LYS A 353 -32.06 -20.66 5.98
N ASP A 354 -31.22 -20.37 4.97
CA ASP A 354 -29.80 -20.06 5.17
C ASP A 354 -29.54 -18.54 5.19
N VAL A 355 -30.51 -17.72 4.78
CA VAL A 355 -30.39 -16.27 4.71
C VAL A 355 -31.63 -15.56 5.27
N ALA A 356 -31.40 -14.52 6.07
CA ALA A 356 -32.43 -13.59 6.56
C ALA A 356 -32.11 -12.15 6.11
N SER A 357 -33.13 -11.31 6.07
CA SER A 357 -32.98 -9.88 5.74
C SER A 357 -32.52 -9.02 6.94
N THR A 358 -32.63 -9.56 8.15
CA THR A 358 -32.27 -8.87 9.39
C THR A 358 -31.40 -9.75 10.27
N PHE A 359 -30.60 -9.09 11.11
CA PHE A 359 -29.79 -9.76 12.12
C PHE A 359 -30.66 -10.49 13.16
N SER A 360 -30.23 -11.68 13.57
CA SER A 360 -30.72 -12.35 14.78
C SER A 360 -29.66 -13.33 15.30
N THR A 361 -29.86 -13.90 16.48
CA THR A 361 -28.98 -14.94 17.03
C THR A 361 -28.89 -16.18 16.14
N ASN A 362 -29.92 -16.45 15.33
CA ASN A 362 -29.91 -17.54 14.34
C ASN A 362 -29.29 -17.14 12.99
N TYR A 363 -29.17 -15.84 12.70
CA TYR A 363 -28.56 -15.28 11.49
C TYR A 363 -27.53 -14.18 11.85
N PRO A 364 -26.39 -14.54 12.45
CA PRO A 364 -25.45 -13.56 12.97
C PRO A 364 -24.42 -13.07 11.93
N VAL A 365 -24.26 -13.76 10.80
CA VAL A 365 -23.17 -13.51 9.84
C VAL A 365 -23.62 -12.48 8.80
N LYS A 366 -23.14 -11.23 8.92
CA LYS A 366 -23.49 -10.16 7.98
C LYS A 366 -22.76 -10.33 6.65
N ALA A 367 -23.50 -10.60 5.58
CA ALA A 367 -22.99 -10.70 4.20
C ALA A 367 -23.27 -9.43 3.38
N GLY A 368 -24.23 -8.60 3.81
CA GLY A 368 -24.59 -7.30 3.25
C GLY A 368 -25.60 -6.60 4.16
N ASP A 369 -26.09 -5.42 3.77
CA ASP A 369 -27.03 -4.65 4.58
C ASP A 369 -28.36 -5.39 4.83
N SER A 370 -28.82 -6.15 3.83
CA SER A 370 -30.07 -6.91 3.87
C SER A 370 -29.86 -8.43 3.70
N ALA A 371 -28.68 -8.93 4.05
CA ALA A 371 -28.33 -10.35 3.91
C ALA A 371 -27.51 -10.84 5.10
N PHE A 372 -28.13 -11.68 5.93
CA PHE A 372 -27.53 -12.29 7.11
C PHE A 372 -27.59 -13.81 6.98
N ILE A 373 -26.43 -14.47 7.07
CA ILE A 373 -26.31 -15.91 6.91
C ILE A 373 -26.53 -16.59 8.26
N ARG A 374 -27.22 -17.74 8.22
CA ARG A 374 -27.52 -18.51 9.44
C ARG A 374 -26.25 -18.93 10.18
N LYS A 375 -26.36 -19.08 11.50
CA LYS A 375 -25.31 -19.71 12.31
C LYS A 375 -25.05 -21.14 11.83
N GLU A 376 -23.82 -21.61 12.03
CA GLU A 376 -23.35 -22.95 11.63
C GLU A 376 -23.38 -23.26 10.11
N TYR A 377 -23.68 -22.28 9.24
CA TYR A 377 -23.68 -22.51 7.78
C TYR A 377 -22.31 -23.00 7.27
N PHE A 378 -21.21 -22.53 7.87
CA PHE A 378 -19.88 -23.01 7.52
C PHE A 378 -19.72 -24.49 7.89
N GLN A 379 -20.03 -24.86 9.13
CA GLN A 379 -19.85 -26.18 9.69
C GLN A 379 -20.77 -27.23 9.06
N GLU A 380 -22.01 -26.86 8.73
CA GLU A 380 -23.02 -27.78 8.24
C GLU A 380 -23.13 -27.84 6.71
N VAL A 381 -22.70 -26.80 5.99
CA VAL A 381 -22.85 -26.71 4.52
C VAL A 381 -21.52 -26.53 3.82
N VAL A 382 -20.78 -25.47 4.15
CA VAL A 382 -19.56 -25.11 3.41
C VAL A 382 -18.48 -26.16 3.58
N TRP A 383 -18.14 -26.48 4.82
CA TRP A 383 -17.04 -27.38 5.15
C TRP A 383 -17.30 -28.83 4.68
N PRO A 384 -18.49 -29.44 4.91
CA PRO A 384 -18.78 -30.76 4.38
C PRO A 384 -18.76 -30.81 2.85
N ARG A 385 -19.28 -29.78 2.16
CA ARG A 385 -19.23 -29.72 0.69
C ARG A 385 -17.80 -29.60 0.17
N MET A 386 -16.96 -28.83 0.86
CA MET A 386 -15.55 -28.69 0.50
C MET A 386 -14.78 -30.00 0.68
N LEU A 387 -14.98 -30.69 1.81
CA LEU A 387 -14.30 -31.96 2.09
C LEU A 387 -14.75 -33.08 1.12
N ASN A 388 -16.03 -33.10 0.74
CA ASN A 388 -16.59 -34.07 -0.19
C ASN A 388 -16.48 -33.66 -1.68
N ALA A 389 -15.88 -32.51 -1.99
CA ALA A 389 -15.74 -32.06 -3.37
C ALA A 389 -14.86 -33.03 -4.16
N LYS A 390 -15.30 -33.43 -5.35
CA LYS A 390 -14.55 -34.36 -6.21
C LYS A 390 -13.18 -33.77 -6.56
N MET A 391 -12.12 -34.54 -6.30
CA MET A 391 -10.76 -34.21 -6.71
C MET A 391 -10.58 -34.40 -8.22
N GLY A 392 -9.83 -33.49 -8.83
CA GLY A 392 -9.20 -33.63 -10.13
C GLY A 392 -7.86 -34.36 -10.03
N ILE A 393 -6.96 -34.07 -10.97
CA ILE A 393 -5.65 -34.73 -11.09
C ILE A 393 -4.62 -33.96 -10.25
N PRO A 394 -4.02 -34.56 -9.20
CA PRO A 394 -2.91 -33.95 -8.46
C PRO A 394 -1.71 -33.65 -9.37
N GLY A 395 -0.96 -32.59 -9.07
CA GLY A 395 0.16 -32.11 -9.89
C GLY A 395 -0.26 -31.29 -11.11
N LYS A 396 -1.54 -31.30 -11.50
CA LYS A 396 -2.05 -30.44 -12.57
C LYS A 396 -2.44 -29.07 -12.01
N TYR A 397 -1.94 -28.00 -12.65
CA TYR A 397 -2.32 -26.63 -12.30
C TYR A 397 -3.82 -26.38 -12.54
N VAL A 398 -4.53 -25.99 -11.47
CA VAL A 398 -5.92 -25.53 -11.47
C VAL A 398 -6.02 -24.38 -10.47
N TYR A 399 -6.24 -23.16 -10.96
CA TYR A 399 -6.45 -22.00 -10.08
C TYR A 399 -7.69 -22.22 -9.19
N ALA A 400 -7.44 -22.56 -7.93
CA ALA A 400 -8.43 -23.09 -7.01
C ALA A 400 -8.54 -22.25 -5.74
N ASP A 401 -9.64 -21.50 -5.62
CA ASP A 401 -9.96 -20.72 -4.43
C ASP A 401 -10.16 -21.62 -3.21
N VAL A 402 -10.68 -22.83 -3.43
CA VAL A 402 -10.91 -23.86 -2.41
C VAL A 402 -9.66 -24.10 -1.58
N GLY A 403 -8.48 -24.17 -2.21
CA GLY A 403 -7.22 -24.40 -1.50
C GLY A 403 -6.90 -23.32 -0.45
N MET A 404 -7.38 -22.10 -0.64
CA MET A 404 -7.13 -21.02 0.31
C MET A 404 -8.07 -21.06 1.52
N TYR A 405 -9.27 -21.64 1.39
CA TYR A 405 -10.10 -21.95 2.55
C TYR A 405 -9.40 -22.99 3.44
N TYR A 406 -8.78 -23.99 2.81
CA TYR A 406 -8.04 -25.03 3.50
C TYR A 406 -6.83 -24.44 4.23
N LEU A 407 -6.04 -23.59 3.55
CA LEU A 407 -4.91 -22.90 4.16
C LEU A 407 -5.34 -21.98 5.30
N LYS A 408 -6.46 -21.25 5.18
CA LYS A 408 -7.02 -20.48 6.31
C LYS A 408 -7.29 -21.38 7.52
N GLU A 409 -7.97 -22.51 7.32
CA GLU A 409 -8.30 -23.44 8.40
C GLU A 409 -7.04 -24.04 9.07
N ALA A 410 -5.97 -24.30 8.31
CA ALA A 410 -4.69 -24.74 8.86
C ALA A 410 -4.00 -23.60 9.63
N VAL A 411 -3.94 -22.39 9.06
CA VAL A 411 -3.36 -21.20 9.68
C VAL A 411 -4.04 -20.91 11.03
N GLU A 412 -5.37 -20.82 11.07
CA GLU A 412 -6.08 -20.43 12.29
C GLU A 412 -5.92 -21.46 13.42
N ARG A 413 -5.81 -22.74 13.08
CA ARG A 413 -5.52 -23.81 14.05
C ARG A 413 -4.11 -23.71 14.61
N GLN A 414 -3.10 -23.48 13.76
CA GLN A 414 -1.72 -23.38 14.22
C GLN A 414 -1.40 -22.04 14.90
N ALA A 415 -2.13 -20.99 14.54
CA ALA A 415 -2.00 -19.67 15.15
C ALA A 415 -2.83 -19.51 16.43
N HIS A 416 -3.84 -20.36 16.64
CA HIS A 416 -4.89 -20.18 17.66
C HIS A 416 -5.53 -18.78 17.61
N MET A 417 -5.67 -18.24 16.40
CA MET A 417 -6.12 -16.88 16.16
C MET A 417 -6.77 -16.83 14.78
N ARG A 418 -7.87 -16.07 14.67
CA ARG A 418 -8.50 -15.84 13.36
C ARG A 418 -7.56 -15.11 12.42
N ILE A 419 -7.65 -15.41 11.13
CA ILE A 419 -6.70 -14.90 10.14
C ILE A 419 -6.70 -13.38 10.07
N ASP A 420 -7.86 -12.72 10.21
CA ASP A 420 -8.02 -11.27 10.22
C ASP A 420 -7.24 -10.61 11.36
N SER A 421 -7.34 -11.14 12.58
CA SER A 421 -6.57 -10.66 13.74
C SER A 421 -5.08 -11.00 13.63
N PHE A 422 -4.76 -12.18 13.09
CA PHE A 422 -3.38 -12.63 12.94
C PHE A 422 -2.59 -11.72 12.00
N VAL A 423 -3.09 -11.47 10.80
CA VAL A 423 -2.36 -10.66 9.82
C VAL A 423 -2.33 -9.18 10.20
N ALA A 424 -3.39 -8.68 10.88
CA ALA A 424 -3.42 -7.33 11.39
C ALA A 424 -2.29 -7.08 12.41
N SER A 425 -2.16 -7.97 13.42
CA SER A 425 -1.18 -7.83 14.50
C SER A 425 0.25 -8.20 14.09
N ARG A 426 0.43 -9.18 13.18
CA ARG A 426 1.77 -9.63 12.76
C ARG A 426 2.37 -8.78 11.66
N PHE A 427 1.55 -8.21 10.80
CA PHE A 427 2.01 -7.48 9.62
C PHE A 427 1.44 -6.07 9.56
N TYR A 428 0.13 -5.89 9.50
CA TYR A 428 -0.43 -4.60 9.05
C TYR A 428 -0.13 -3.44 10.01
N GLN A 429 -0.48 -3.60 11.29
CA GLN A 429 -0.24 -2.60 12.33
C GLN A 429 1.26 -2.27 12.51
N PRO A 430 2.16 -3.25 12.76
CA PRO A 430 3.57 -2.95 12.98
C PRO A 430 4.30 -2.44 11.72
N LEU A 431 3.82 -2.74 10.51
CA LEU A 431 4.36 -2.18 9.27
C LEU A 431 3.91 -0.73 9.02
N GLY A 432 2.86 -0.24 9.69
CA GLY A 432 2.25 1.07 9.45
C GLY A 432 1.19 1.05 8.34
N MET A 433 0.65 -0.12 8.00
CA MET A 433 -0.47 -0.25 7.05
C MET A 433 -1.78 0.14 7.76
N GLN A 434 -2.31 1.31 7.44
CA GLN A 434 -3.37 1.93 8.23
C GLN A 434 -4.77 1.43 7.86
N THR A 435 -5.00 1.12 6.59
CA THR A 435 -6.33 0.78 6.07
C THR A 435 -6.51 -0.71 5.80
N ALA A 436 -5.40 -1.44 5.65
CA ALA A 436 -5.43 -2.85 5.35
C ALA A 436 -6.19 -3.66 6.39
N GLY A 437 -7.06 -4.54 5.92
CA GLY A 437 -7.75 -5.53 6.73
C GLY A 437 -9.11 -5.90 6.17
N TYR A 438 -9.82 -6.72 6.94
CA TYR A 438 -11.16 -7.16 6.62
C TYR A 438 -12.19 -6.19 7.21
N LEU A 439 -13.44 -6.29 6.77
CA LEU A 439 -14.59 -5.57 7.34
C LEU A 439 -14.37 -4.05 7.45
N PRO A 440 -14.13 -3.34 6.34
CA PRO A 440 -13.75 -1.93 6.38
C PRO A 440 -14.84 -1.02 6.96
N LEU A 441 -16.12 -1.40 6.91
CA LEU A 441 -17.23 -0.62 7.47
C LEU A 441 -17.21 -0.54 9.00
N ASP A 442 -16.55 -1.49 9.67
CA ASP A 442 -16.38 -1.47 11.13
C ASP A 442 -15.27 -0.51 11.56
N ARG A 443 -14.51 0.03 10.58
CA ARG A 443 -13.28 0.79 10.82
C ARG A 443 -13.27 2.17 10.17
N PHE A 444 -13.99 2.34 9.07
CA PHE A 444 -13.90 3.53 8.22
C PHE A 444 -15.29 3.99 7.77
N PRO A 445 -15.48 5.31 7.59
CA PRO A 445 -16.70 5.82 6.99
C PRO A 445 -16.83 5.28 5.56
N GLN A 446 -18.06 4.92 5.19
CA GLN A 446 -18.40 4.37 3.87
C GLN A 446 -17.92 5.28 2.72
N SER A 447 -17.84 6.59 2.93
CA SER A 447 -17.32 7.56 1.95
C SER A 447 -15.88 7.26 1.52
N ARG A 448 -15.04 6.65 2.37
CA ARG A 448 -13.66 6.27 2.00
C ARG A 448 -13.56 4.93 1.26
N ILE A 449 -14.66 4.19 1.13
CA ILE A 449 -14.66 2.84 0.57
C ILE A 449 -15.25 2.89 -0.84
N VAL A 450 -14.52 2.34 -1.80
CA VAL A 450 -14.93 2.34 -3.21
C VAL A 450 -15.99 1.25 -3.44
N PRO A 451 -17.13 1.57 -4.08
CA PRO A 451 -18.15 0.57 -4.40
C PRO A 451 -17.66 -0.41 -5.47
N THR A 452 -18.11 -1.66 -5.39
CA THR A 452 -17.81 -2.72 -6.36
C THR A 452 -19.01 -2.96 -7.27
N GLU A 453 -19.71 -4.09 -7.17
CA GLU A 453 -20.78 -4.48 -8.10
C GLU A 453 -22.18 -4.34 -7.50
N VAL A 454 -23.20 -4.25 -8.35
CA VAL A 454 -24.58 -4.53 -7.95
C VAL A 454 -24.74 -6.04 -7.92
N ASP A 455 -24.73 -6.62 -6.72
CA ASP A 455 -24.97 -8.05 -6.57
C ASP A 455 -26.47 -8.35 -6.67
N ALA A 456 -26.90 -8.84 -7.82
CA ALA A 456 -28.29 -9.24 -8.05
C ALA A 456 -28.66 -10.59 -7.41
N SER A 457 -27.69 -11.35 -6.88
CA SER A 457 -27.92 -12.71 -6.38
C SER A 457 -28.23 -12.73 -4.88
N LEU A 458 -27.21 -12.59 -4.03
CA LEU A 458 -27.32 -12.76 -2.58
C LEU A 458 -27.76 -11.45 -1.90
N ARG A 459 -27.03 -10.37 -2.17
CA ARG A 459 -27.13 -9.11 -1.40
C ARG A 459 -28.18 -8.15 -1.98
N LYS A 460 -28.58 -8.34 -3.25
CA LYS A 460 -29.60 -7.56 -3.98
C LYS A 460 -29.39 -6.04 -3.89
N ALA A 461 -28.13 -5.62 -3.85
CA ALA A 461 -27.74 -4.23 -3.60
C ALA A 461 -26.39 -3.91 -4.24
N LEU A 462 -26.09 -2.60 -4.38
CA LEU A 462 -24.75 -2.14 -4.68
C LEU A 462 -23.83 -2.43 -3.50
N LEU A 463 -22.78 -3.20 -3.74
CA LEU A 463 -21.79 -3.52 -2.72
C LEU A 463 -20.86 -2.34 -2.49
N ARG A 464 -20.77 -1.90 -1.24
CA ARG A 464 -19.80 -0.91 -0.77
C ARG A 464 -19.35 -1.30 0.64
N GLY A 465 -18.08 -1.67 0.79
CA GLY A 465 -17.51 -2.14 2.06
C GLY A 465 -17.83 -3.57 2.45
N TYR A 466 -18.57 -4.30 1.61
CA TYR A 466 -18.69 -5.75 1.67
C TYR A 466 -17.79 -6.38 0.60
N VAL A 467 -17.18 -7.52 0.92
CA VAL A 467 -16.39 -8.29 -0.06
C VAL A 467 -17.27 -8.63 -1.27
N HIS A 468 -16.75 -8.44 -2.49
CA HIS A 468 -17.50 -8.77 -3.70
C HIS A 468 -17.74 -10.29 -3.80
N ASP A 469 -16.72 -11.09 -3.46
CA ASP A 469 -16.75 -12.55 -3.57
C ASP A 469 -17.88 -13.15 -2.72
N GLY A 470 -18.82 -13.82 -3.39
CA GLY A 470 -19.97 -14.40 -2.73
C GLY A 470 -19.62 -15.54 -1.77
N GLY A 471 -18.53 -16.27 -2.02
CA GLY A 471 -18.06 -17.35 -1.15
C GLY A 471 -17.51 -16.82 0.17
N ALA A 472 -16.73 -15.74 0.13
CA ALA A 472 -16.23 -15.03 1.30
C ALA A 472 -17.37 -14.30 2.03
N ALA A 473 -18.32 -13.68 1.31
CA ALA A 473 -19.48 -13.03 1.91
C ALA A 473 -20.31 -14.00 2.75
N ARG A 474 -20.47 -15.25 2.29
CA ARG A 474 -21.12 -16.34 3.04
C ARG A 474 -20.43 -16.68 4.37
N LEU A 475 -19.16 -16.33 4.53
CA LEU A 475 -18.37 -16.52 5.76
C LEU A 475 -18.22 -15.23 6.57
N GLY A 476 -19.06 -14.22 6.31
CA GLY A 476 -18.97 -12.93 6.99
C GLY A 476 -17.80 -12.09 6.52
N GLY A 477 -17.31 -12.29 5.30
CA GLY A 477 -16.29 -11.45 4.68
C GLY A 477 -14.84 -11.82 4.99
N ILE A 478 -14.59 -12.80 5.85
CA ILE A 478 -13.23 -13.18 6.28
C ILE A 478 -12.89 -14.56 5.73
N SER A 479 -12.16 -14.57 4.61
CA SER A 479 -11.75 -15.79 3.92
C SER A 479 -10.29 -15.74 3.50
N GLY A 480 -9.74 -16.91 3.18
CA GLY A 480 -8.35 -17.05 2.76
C GLY A 480 -8.09 -16.59 1.32
N HIS A 481 -9.12 -16.55 0.46
CA HIS A 481 -8.99 -16.20 -0.96
C HIS A 481 -9.40 -14.77 -1.31
N ALA A 482 -10.24 -14.13 -0.48
CA ALA A 482 -10.83 -12.81 -0.69
C ALA A 482 -11.30 -12.20 0.65
N GLY A 483 -11.58 -10.90 0.67
CA GLY A 483 -12.13 -10.19 1.83
C GLY A 483 -11.26 -9.04 2.35
N LEU A 484 -10.00 -8.96 1.91
CA LEU A 484 -9.12 -7.88 2.28
C LEU A 484 -9.48 -6.60 1.53
N PHE A 485 -9.44 -5.48 2.25
CA PHE A 485 -9.53 -4.12 1.73
C PHE A 485 -8.24 -3.39 2.04
N ALA A 486 -7.75 -2.55 1.12
CA ALA A 486 -6.53 -1.77 1.33
C ALA A 486 -6.44 -0.55 0.41
N THR A 487 -5.58 0.40 0.78
CA THR A 487 -5.07 1.45 -0.11
C THR A 487 -3.85 0.96 -0.90
N ALA A 488 -3.46 1.71 -1.94
CA ALA A 488 -2.26 1.38 -2.70
C ALA A 488 -0.98 1.51 -1.84
N ASN A 489 -0.96 2.43 -0.88
CA ASN A 489 0.17 2.64 0.02
C ASN A 489 0.40 1.44 0.94
N ASP A 490 -0.67 0.87 1.50
CA ASP A 490 -0.56 -0.29 2.38
C ASP A 490 0.03 -1.50 1.63
N LEU A 491 -0.44 -1.77 0.40
CA LEU A 491 0.13 -2.83 -0.41
C LEU A 491 1.60 -2.53 -0.77
N ALA A 492 1.94 -1.28 -1.11
CA ALA A 492 3.33 -0.91 -1.38
C ALA A 492 4.25 -1.21 -0.19
N ILE A 493 3.80 -0.93 1.04
CA ILE A 493 4.55 -1.22 2.27
C ILE A 493 4.78 -2.73 2.43
N LEU A 494 3.72 -3.55 2.35
CA LEU A 494 3.84 -5.00 2.52
C LEU A 494 4.76 -5.62 1.48
N PHE A 495 4.62 -5.21 0.22
CA PHE A 495 5.40 -5.76 -0.87
C PHE A 495 6.81 -5.17 -0.95
N GLN A 496 7.06 -3.98 -0.40
CA GLN A 496 8.42 -3.50 -0.15
C GLN A 496 9.12 -4.31 0.95
N MET A 497 8.40 -4.72 2.00
CA MET A 497 8.95 -5.63 3.03
C MET A 497 9.37 -6.97 2.41
N MET A 498 8.54 -7.51 1.52
CA MET A 498 8.88 -8.71 0.75
C MET A 498 10.08 -8.47 -0.18
N LEU A 499 10.12 -7.36 -0.93
CA LEU A 499 11.25 -7.00 -1.79
C LEU A 499 12.56 -6.85 -1.01
N ASN A 500 12.48 -6.38 0.24
CA ASN A 500 13.60 -6.24 1.17
C ASN A 500 13.99 -7.56 1.88
N GLY A 501 13.56 -8.72 1.36
CA GLY A 501 13.90 -10.02 1.95
C GLY A 501 13.34 -10.21 3.37
N GLY A 502 12.14 -9.68 3.63
CA GLY A 502 11.45 -9.88 4.90
C GLY A 502 11.69 -8.79 5.95
N THR A 503 12.32 -7.67 5.59
CA THR A 503 12.66 -6.58 6.53
C THR A 503 12.03 -5.24 6.14
N TYR A 504 11.52 -4.51 7.14
CA TYR A 504 10.98 -3.16 6.94
C TYR A 504 10.90 -2.41 8.28
N GLY A 505 11.12 -1.10 8.27
CA GLY A 505 11.06 -0.27 9.48
C GLY A 505 12.06 -0.68 10.56
N GLY A 506 13.21 -1.24 10.17
CA GLY A 506 14.25 -1.70 11.11
C GLY A 506 13.96 -3.06 11.76
N LYS A 507 12.86 -3.72 11.37
CA LYS A 507 12.41 -5.00 11.93
C LYS A 507 12.40 -6.10 10.87
N ARG A 508 12.71 -7.32 11.28
CA ARG A 508 12.51 -8.54 10.49
C ARG A 508 11.14 -9.14 10.77
N TYR A 509 10.37 -9.36 9.71
CA TYR A 509 9.05 -10.01 9.73
C TYR A 509 9.09 -11.43 9.19
N LEU A 510 9.99 -11.67 8.24
CA LEU A 510 10.22 -12.96 7.60
C LEU A 510 11.73 -13.18 7.41
N GLN A 511 12.15 -14.44 7.39
CA GLN A 511 13.49 -14.81 6.98
C GLN A 511 13.68 -14.60 5.47
N PRO A 512 14.86 -14.11 5.03
CA PRO A 512 15.10 -13.87 3.62
C PRO A 512 15.05 -15.18 2.81
N GLU A 513 15.45 -16.30 3.39
CA GLU A 513 15.35 -17.64 2.79
C GLU A 513 13.89 -18.04 2.57
N THR A 514 13.00 -17.69 3.49
CA THR A 514 11.55 -17.96 3.35
C THR A 514 10.93 -17.10 2.26
N VAL A 515 11.30 -15.81 2.16
CA VAL A 515 10.88 -14.96 1.04
C VAL A 515 11.35 -15.56 -0.29
N GLN A 516 12.61 -15.98 -0.39
CA GLN A 516 13.15 -16.62 -1.59
C GLN A 516 12.41 -17.92 -1.91
N LEU A 517 12.22 -18.80 -0.93
CA LEU A 517 11.52 -20.07 -1.08
C LEU A 517 10.09 -19.89 -1.60
N PHE A 518 9.36 -18.90 -1.11
CA PHE A 518 7.97 -18.71 -1.53
C PHE A 518 7.85 -18.03 -2.89
N THR A 519 8.82 -17.20 -3.25
CA THR A 519 8.79 -16.44 -4.48
C THR A 519 9.52 -17.13 -5.63
N GLN A 520 10.24 -18.23 -5.42
CA GLN A 520 10.99 -18.97 -6.47
C GLN A 520 10.09 -19.74 -7.47
N LYS A 521 10.70 -20.20 -8.58
CA LYS A 521 10.03 -20.91 -9.67
C LYS A 521 10.00 -22.39 -9.34
N TYR A 522 8.82 -23.02 -9.41
CA TYR A 522 8.65 -24.44 -9.11
C TYR A 522 8.39 -25.32 -10.32
N SER A 523 8.03 -24.72 -11.46
CA SER A 523 7.65 -25.46 -12.67
C SER A 523 8.12 -24.73 -13.92
N SER A 524 8.53 -25.48 -14.93
CA SER A 524 8.77 -24.95 -16.28
C SER A 524 7.49 -24.66 -17.05
N LEU A 525 6.34 -25.19 -16.61
CA LEU A 525 5.04 -25.08 -17.27
C LEU A 525 4.09 -24.13 -16.53
N SER A 526 4.17 -24.11 -15.20
CA SER A 526 3.31 -23.27 -14.36
C SER A 526 4.06 -22.03 -13.89
N ARG A 527 3.38 -20.88 -13.98
CA ARG A 527 3.87 -19.57 -13.52
C ARG A 527 3.81 -19.39 -11.99
N ARG A 528 3.71 -20.45 -11.20
CA ARG A 528 3.44 -20.35 -9.76
C ARG A 528 4.72 -20.33 -8.93
N GLY A 529 4.76 -19.42 -7.96
CA GLY A 529 5.49 -19.57 -6.70
C GLY A 529 4.55 -20.12 -5.64
N LEU A 530 5.03 -20.33 -4.41
CA LEU A 530 4.19 -20.74 -3.29
C LEU A 530 3.26 -19.58 -2.91
N GLY A 531 1.99 -19.64 -3.32
CA GLY A 531 0.98 -18.62 -3.06
C GLY A 531 0.99 -17.44 -4.04
N PHE A 532 2.13 -17.15 -4.67
CA PHE A 532 2.31 -16.05 -5.63
C PHE A 532 2.14 -16.50 -7.10
N ASP A 533 1.58 -15.62 -7.92
CA ASP A 533 1.81 -15.66 -9.36
C ASP A 533 3.23 -15.16 -9.66
N ARG A 534 3.81 -15.63 -10.76
CA ARG A 534 5.06 -15.16 -11.33
C ARG A 534 4.93 -14.80 -12.81
N TRP A 535 6.01 -14.28 -13.38
CA TRP A 535 6.23 -14.24 -14.82
C TRP A 535 5.90 -15.59 -15.46
N ASP A 536 5.13 -15.55 -16.54
CA ASP A 536 4.63 -16.74 -17.21
C ASP A 536 5.73 -17.38 -18.06
N PRO A 537 6.04 -18.68 -17.86
CA PRO A 537 7.08 -19.35 -18.63
C PRO A 537 6.79 -19.40 -20.12
N ASP A 538 5.53 -19.32 -20.53
CA ASP A 538 5.15 -19.10 -21.92
C ASP A 538 5.20 -17.60 -22.24
N SER A 539 6.29 -17.18 -22.88
CA SER A 539 6.53 -15.78 -23.25
C SER A 539 5.48 -15.20 -24.19
N THR A 540 4.70 -16.03 -24.89
CA THR A 540 3.61 -15.57 -25.77
C THR A 540 2.42 -15.01 -24.97
N GLN A 541 2.27 -15.40 -23.70
CA GLN A 541 1.25 -14.87 -22.79
C GLN A 541 1.54 -13.42 -22.42
N GLY A 542 2.82 -13.06 -22.29
CA GLY A 542 3.27 -11.72 -21.88
C GLY A 542 2.77 -11.31 -20.49
N TYR A 543 2.61 -12.27 -19.57
CA TYR A 543 2.11 -12.04 -18.20
C TYR A 543 3.26 -12.06 -17.18
N PRO A 544 3.28 -11.14 -16.20
CA PRO A 544 2.36 -10.00 -16.02
C PRO A 544 2.65 -8.83 -16.96
N SER A 545 3.79 -8.86 -17.64
CA SER A 545 4.29 -7.86 -18.59
C SER A 545 5.22 -8.54 -19.58
N LYS A 546 5.33 -7.98 -20.79
CA LYS A 546 6.27 -8.46 -21.81
C LYS A 546 7.73 -8.14 -21.45
N LEU A 547 7.93 -7.16 -20.56
CA LEU A 547 9.23 -6.62 -20.16
C LEU A 547 9.61 -7.01 -18.72
N ALA A 548 8.70 -7.66 -17.98
CA ALA A 548 8.95 -8.13 -16.63
C ALA A 548 10.10 -9.15 -16.60
N SER A 549 10.93 -9.07 -15.56
CA SER A 549 11.96 -10.08 -15.36
C SER A 549 11.33 -11.43 -15.00
N PRO A 550 11.99 -12.57 -15.30
CA PRO A 550 11.50 -13.87 -14.85
C PRO A 550 11.37 -14.00 -13.32
N ALA A 551 12.01 -13.11 -12.54
CA ALA A 551 11.93 -13.06 -11.08
C ALA A 551 10.68 -12.33 -10.56
N THR A 552 9.90 -11.67 -11.42
CA THR A 552 8.69 -10.95 -11.01
C THR A 552 7.68 -11.91 -10.38
N TYR A 553 7.13 -11.50 -9.23
CA TYR A 553 6.07 -12.20 -8.51
C TYR A 553 5.00 -11.24 -8.01
N GLY A 554 3.80 -11.74 -7.73
CA GLY A 554 2.69 -10.91 -7.30
C GLY A 554 1.34 -11.60 -7.41
N HIS A 555 0.28 -10.83 -7.64
CA HIS A 555 -1.06 -11.37 -7.88
C HIS A 555 -2.00 -10.34 -8.50
N THR A 556 -3.01 -10.83 -9.21
CA THR A 556 -4.15 -10.03 -9.68
C THR A 556 -5.39 -10.20 -8.79
N GLY A 557 -6.26 -9.20 -8.74
CA GLY A 557 -7.57 -9.28 -8.09
C GLY A 557 -8.72 -9.16 -9.09
N TYR A 558 -9.81 -9.89 -8.81
CA TYR A 558 -11.01 -9.93 -9.65
C TYR A 558 -11.68 -8.56 -9.81
N THR A 559 -11.65 -7.72 -8.77
CA THR A 559 -12.15 -6.34 -8.77
C THR A 559 -11.37 -5.39 -9.68
N GLY A 560 -10.30 -5.87 -10.33
CA GLY A 560 -9.50 -5.10 -11.29
C GLY A 560 -8.14 -4.69 -10.75
N THR A 561 -7.78 -5.15 -9.56
CA THR A 561 -6.54 -4.79 -8.88
C THR A 561 -5.36 -5.66 -9.34
N CYS A 562 -4.13 -5.21 -9.13
CA CYS A 562 -2.94 -6.07 -9.10
C CYS A 562 -1.83 -5.48 -8.23
N VAL A 563 -0.92 -6.35 -7.82
CA VAL A 563 0.36 -5.99 -7.21
C VAL A 563 1.46 -6.86 -7.80
N TRP A 564 2.58 -6.24 -8.17
CA TRP A 564 3.74 -6.91 -8.75
C TRP A 564 5.03 -6.40 -8.13
N VAL A 565 5.94 -7.33 -7.84
CA VAL A 565 7.28 -7.07 -7.33
C VAL A 565 8.29 -7.65 -8.31
N ASP A 566 9.27 -6.85 -8.72
CA ASP A 566 10.41 -7.32 -9.51
C ASP A 566 11.71 -7.07 -8.74
N PRO A 567 12.27 -8.11 -8.11
CA PRO A 567 13.54 -8.02 -7.39
C PRO A 567 14.72 -7.59 -8.26
N LYS A 568 14.76 -7.98 -9.54
CA LYS A 568 15.85 -7.62 -10.45
C LYS A 568 15.89 -6.11 -10.67
N ASN A 569 14.70 -5.51 -10.83
CA ASN A 569 14.56 -4.09 -11.08
C ASN A 569 14.29 -3.27 -9.81
N GLN A 570 14.23 -3.88 -8.62
CA GLN A 570 13.88 -3.22 -7.35
C GLN A 570 12.56 -2.45 -7.43
N LEU A 571 11.54 -3.07 -8.04
CA LEU A 571 10.28 -2.42 -8.41
C LEU A 571 9.11 -3.02 -7.63
N VAL A 572 8.19 -2.18 -7.15
CA VAL A 572 6.85 -2.54 -6.69
C VAL A 572 5.83 -1.72 -7.49
N TYR A 573 4.86 -2.39 -8.10
CA TYR A 573 3.77 -1.78 -8.86
C TYR A 573 2.43 -2.21 -8.26
N VAL A 574 1.58 -1.24 -7.95
CA VAL A 574 0.21 -1.46 -7.47
C VAL A 574 -0.76 -0.72 -8.39
N PHE A 575 -1.81 -1.43 -8.81
CA PHE A 575 -2.96 -0.85 -9.51
C PHE A 575 -4.22 -1.27 -8.79
N LEU A 576 -4.99 -0.31 -8.31
CA LEU A 576 -6.29 -0.54 -7.68
C LEU A 576 -7.38 0.04 -8.56
N SER A 577 -8.46 -0.69 -8.74
CA SER A 577 -9.64 -0.23 -9.47
C SER A 577 -10.87 -1.00 -8.98
N ASN A 578 -12.05 -0.55 -9.38
CA ASN A 578 -13.32 -1.21 -9.14
C ASN A 578 -13.99 -1.58 -10.48
N ARG A 579 -13.27 -2.35 -11.30
CA ARG A 579 -13.67 -2.71 -12.68
C ARG A 579 -15.03 -3.40 -12.79
N VAL A 580 -15.48 -4.01 -11.69
CA VAL A 580 -16.74 -4.75 -11.58
C VAL A 580 -17.93 -3.82 -11.34
N HIS A 581 -17.69 -2.51 -11.20
CA HIS A 581 -18.72 -1.51 -11.01
C HIS A 581 -19.36 -1.04 -12.32
N PRO A 582 -20.69 -0.89 -12.38
CA PRO A 582 -21.69 -1.50 -11.49
C PRO A 582 -21.95 -2.98 -11.83
N LYS A 583 -21.46 -3.44 -12.99
CA LYS A 583 -21.57 -4.81 -13.48
C LYS A 583 -20.20 -5.31 -13.92
N VAL A 584 -19.97 -6.61 -13.78
CA VAL A 584 -18.73 -7.25 -14.22
C VAL A 584 -18.50 -7.00 -15.71
N SER A 585 -17.30 -6.50 -16.03
CA SER A 585 -16.83 -6.28 -17.38
C SER A 585 -15.44 -6.92 -17.57
N ASN A 586 -15.21 -7.43 -18.78
CA ASN A 586 -13.90 -7.96 -19.20
C ASN A 586 -13.03 -6.90 -19.90
N LYS A 587 -13.52 -5.67 -20.05
CA LYS A 587 -12.83 -4.61 -20.80
C LYS A 587 -11.44 -4.30 -20.26
N LEU A 588 -11.24 -4.28 -18.94
CA LEU A 588 -9.91 -4.03 -18.35
C LEU A 588 -8.90 -5.13 -18.74
N ILE A 589 -9.38 -6.37 -18.87
CA ILE A 589 -8.57 -7.52 -19.29
C ILE A 589 -8.28 -7.44 -20.78
N SER A 590 -9.30 -7.18 -21.62
CA SER A 590 -9.13 -7.09 -23.07
C SER A 590 -8.24 -5.92 -23.49
N LEU A 591 -8.35 -4.77 -22.81
CA LEU A 591 -7.47 -3.62 -23.00
C LEU A 591 -6.05 -3.85 -22.48
N LYS A 592 -5.84 -4.93 -21.71
CA LYS A 592 -4.58 -5.26 -21.04
C LYS A 592 -4.05 -4.10 -20.19
N THR A 593 -4.93 -3.30 -19.59
CA THR A 593 -4.57 -2.03 -18.93
C THR A 593 -3.46 -2.21 -17.89
N ARG A 594 -3.61 -3.19 -16.98
CA ARG A 594 -2.61 -3.49 -15.94
C ARG A 594 -1.25 -3.88 -16.52
N GLN A 595 -1.26 -4.75 -17.53
CA GLN A 595 -0.06 -5.22 -18.22
C GLN A 595 0.63 -4.07 -18.96
N ARG A 596 -0.11 -3.27 -19.72
CA ARG A 596 0.42 -2.14 -20.50
C ARG A 596 0.96 -1.03 -19.61
N ILE A 597 0.37 -0.81 -18.44
CA ILE A 597 0.92 0.12 -17.45
C ILE A 597 2.25 -0.42 -16.93
N LEU A 598 2.34 -1.71 -16.62
CA LEU A 598 3.60 -2.33 -16.19
C LEU A 598 4.65 -2.30 -17.31
N ASP A 599 4.29 -2.56 -18.57
CA ASP A 599 5.16 -2.39 -19.73
C ASP A 599 5.65 -0.93 -19.85
N ALA A 600 4.77 0.06 -19.67
CA ALA A 600 5.14 1.48 -19.69
C ALA A 600 6.09 1.87 -18.54
N ILE A 601 5.91 1.28 -17.35
CA ILE A 601 6.84 1.46 -16.23
C ILE A 601 8.22 0.93 -16.60
N TYR A 602 8.31 -0.26 -17.20
CA TYR A 602 9.60 -0.81 -17.65
C TYR A 602 10.25 0.02 -18.76
N THR A 603 9.49 0.47 -19.75
CA THR A 603 9.99 1.35 -20.82
C THR A 603 10.52 2.68 -20.29
N ALA A 604 9.99 3.16 -19.16
CA ALA A 604 10.45 4.40 -18.54
C ALA A 604 11.70 4.22 -17.67
N LEU A 605 12.12 2.98 -17.35
CA LEU A 605 13.36 2.75 -16.63
C LEU A 605 14.55 3.27 -17.46
N PRO A 606 15.55 3.91 -16.84
CA PRO A 606 16.78 4.18 -17.55
C PRO A 606 17.35 2.86 -18.07
N ASP A 607 17.71 2.79 -19.35
CA ASP A 607 18.47 1.66 -19.89
C ASP A 607 19.59 1.38 -18.89
N ALA A 608 19.61 0.17 -18.32
CA ALA A 608 20.65 -0.23 -17.38
C ALA A 608 21.96 0.18 -18.04
N ILE A 609 22.73 1.08 -17.40
CA ILE A 609 24.02 1.55 -17.91
C ILE A 609 24.78 0.29 -18.29
N VAL A 610 24.83 0.00 -19.59
CA VAL A 610 25.74 -0.97 -20.16
C VAL A 610 27.07 -0.31 -19.89
N THR A 611 27.68 -0.68 -18.77
CA THR A 611 29.10 -0.43 -18.57
C THR A 611 29.74 -1.09 -19.77
N PRO A 612 30.42 -0.35 -20.67
CA PRO A 612 31.12 -0.98 -21.76
C PRO A 612 32.11 -1.92 -21.09
N THR A 613 31.95 -3.22 -21.31
CA THR A 613 33.01 -4.18 -21.08
C THR A 613 34.17 -3.72 -21.95
N VAL A 614 35.09 -2.98 -21.35
CA VAL A 614 36.42 -2.76 -21.91
C VAL A 614 37.02 -4.16 -22.03
N GLY A 615 37.19 -4.59 -23.28
CA GLY A 615 37.74 -5.89 -23.59
C GLY A 615 39.09 -6.10 -22.91
N LYS A 616 39.31 -7.34 -22.49
CA LYS A 616 40.62 -7.99 -22.54
C LYS A 616 40.44 -9.32 -23.22
#